data_AF-A0A1R4IJA3-F1
#
_entry.id   AF-A0A1R4IJA3-F1
#
_cell.length_a   1.000
_cell.length_b   1.000
_cell.length_c   1.000
_cell.angle_alpha   90.00
_cell.angle_beta   90.00
_cell.angle_gamma   90.00
#
_symmetry.space_group_name_H-M   'P 1'
#
loop_
_entity.id
_entity.type
_entity.pdbx_description
1 polymer ?
#
loop_
_entity_poly.entity_id
_entity_poly.type
_entity_poly.pdbx_seq_one_letter_code
_entity_poly.pdbx_strand_id
1 'polypeptide(L)'
;MIYAVVPVPSGNRVEITQVRARQADAEASAAWASDAGEIVAVRDLNRGIGYQLRDVPRDQVDTWRAQVRDCSVVDTACGPRTTLTVMAVDARQSAADALSEADAAALAAKAESDRWGGTDRPQTPPPKRFW
;
A
#
# COMPACT_ATOMS: atom_id res chain seq x y z
N MET A 1 7.07 -17.71 28.46
CA MET A 1 7.66 -16.95 27.35
C MET A 1 6.55 -16.06 26.81
N ILE A 2 6.57 -14.77 27.14
CA ILE A 2 5.52 -13.83 26.71
C ILE A 2 5.87 -13.44 25.28
N TYR A 3 5.10 -13.90 24.30
CA TYR A 3 5.24 -13.43 22.93
C TYR A 3 4.82 -11.96 22.93
N ALA A 4 5.80 -11.06 22.81
CA ALA A 4 5.51 -9.64 22.70
C ALA A 4 4.73 -9.41 21.39
N VAL A 5 3.45 -9.07 21.53
CA VAL A 5 2.63 -8.65 20.39
C VAL A 5 3.10 -7.28 19.98
N VAL A 6 3.66 -7.18 18.78
CA VAL A 6 4.12 -5.91 18.22
C VAL A 6 2.97 -5.30 17.42
N PRO A 7 2.39 -4.17 17.86
CA PRO A 7 1.32 -3.52 17.11
C PRO A 7 1.82 -3.03 15.75
N VAL A 8 0.97 -3.13 14.73
CA VAL A 8 1.24 -2.59 13.40
C VAL A 8 0.75 -1.14 13.37
N PRO A 9 1.61 -0.13 13.17
CA PRO A 9 1.20 1.26 13.10
C PRO A 9 0.17 1.53 12.01
N SER A 10 -0.71 2.50 12.25
CA SER A 10 -1.57 3.05 11.20
C SER A 10 -0.73 3.67 10.07
N GLY A 11 -1.25 3.57 8.84
CA GLY A 11 -0.57 4.03 7.64
C GLY A 11 0.41 3.01 7.02
N ASN A 12 0.84 1.98 7.76
CA ASN A 12 1.70 0.93 7.22
C ASN A 12 1.00 0.12 6.12
N ARG A 13 1.77 -0.28 5.11
CA ARG A 13 1.32 -1.17 4.06
C ARG A 13 1.48 -2.61 4.53
N VAL A 14 0.44 -3.39 4.36
CA VAL A 14 0.43 -4.81 4.71
C VAL A 14 0.08 -5.64 3.49
N GLU A 15 0.70 -6.81 3.41
CA GLU A 15 0.33 -7.89 2.50
C GLU A 15 -0.45 -8.92 3.30
N ILE A 16 -1.65 -9.27 2.81
CA ILE A 16 -2.59 -10.17 3.47
C ILE A 16 -2.76 -11.37 2.56
N THR A 17 -2.57 -12.55 3.13
CA THR A 17 -2.79 -13.83 2.46
C THR A 17 -4.01 -14.48 3.09
N GLN A 18 -4.99 -14.84 2.27
CA GLN A 18 -6.23 -15.48 2.69
C GLN A 18 -6.43 -16.80 1.96
N VAL A 19 -7.05 -17.78 2.62
CA VAL A 19 -7.45 -19.04 1.98
C VAL A 19 -8.70 -18.77 1.15
N ARG A 20 -8.68 -19.17 -0.13
CA ARG A 20 -9.84 -19.09 -1.01
C ARG A 20 -10.93 -20.00 -0.46
N ALA A 21 -12.10 -19.44 -0.15
CA ALA A 21 -13.24 -20.23 0.28
C ALA A 21 -13.62 -21.23 -0.83
N ARG A 22 -13.79 -22.50 -0.46
CA ARG A 22 -14.30 -23.51 -1.39
C ARG A 22 -15.76 -23.17 -1.67
N GLN A 23 -16.14 -23.15 -2.94
CA GLN A 23 -17.45 -22.66 -3.39
C GLN A 23 -18.66 -23.38 -2.75
N ALA A 24 -18.49 -24.62 -2.27
CA ALA A 24 -19.51 -25.37 -1.54
C ALA A 24 -19.77 -24.85 -0.11
N ASP A 25 -18.78 -24.24 0.53
CA ASP A 25 -18.90 -23.69 1.90
C ASP A 25 -19.45 -22.26 1.89
N ALA A 26 -19.31 -21.55 0.75
CA ALA A 26 -19.82 -20.20 0.55
C ALA A 26 -21.35 -20.13 0.58
N GLU A 27 -22.05 -21.14 0.03
CA GLU A 27 -23.52 -21.19 0.01
C GLU A 27 -24.11 -21.45 1.42
N ALA A 28 -23.40 -22.18 2.28
CA ALA A 28 -23.82 -22.46 3.65
C ALA A 28 -23.57 -21.28 4.61
N SER A 29 -22.59 -20.41 4.32
CA SER A 29 -22.16 -19.32 5.20
C SER A 29 -22.76 -17.94 4.85
N ALA A 30 -23.67 -17.90 3.88
CA ALA A 30 -24.23 -16.69 3.26
C ALA A 30 -25.13 -15.80 4.17
N ALA A 31 -25.33 -16.15 5.44
CA ALA A 31 -26.16 -15.37 6.36
C ALA A 31 -25.38 -14.35 7.21
N TRP A 32 -24.05 -14.44 7.29
CA TRP A 32 -23.23 -13.51 8.11
C TRP A 32 -21.74 -13.45 7.74
N ALA A 33 -21.25 -14.32 6.85
CA ALA A 33 -19.91 -14.22 6.33
C ALA A 33 -19.97 -13.56 4.95
N SER A 34 -19.69 -12.25 4.89
CA SER A 34 -19.05 -11.69 3.69
C SER A 34 -17.94 -12.64 3.27
N ASP A 35 -17.81 -12.85 1.96
CA ASP A 35 -16.81 -13.52 1.11
C ASP A 35 -15.32 -13.53 1.58
N ALA A 36 -15.10 -13.66 2.88
CA ALA A 36 -13.87 -13.42 3.61
C ALA A 36 -13.30 -14.78 3.96
N GLY A 37 -12.48 -15.29 3.04
CA GLY A 37 -11.60 -16.41 3.31
C GLY A 37 -10.80 -16.21 4.60
N GLU A 38 -10.40 -17.31 5.23
CA GLU A 38 -9.60 -17.25 6.45
C GLU A 38 -8.25 -16.57 6.19
N ILE A 39 -7.92 -15.55 6.98
CA ILE A 39 -6.62 -14.87 6.88
C ILE A 39 -5.55 -15.73 7.54
N VAL A 40 -4.58 -16.14 6.73
CA VAL A 40 -3.52 -17.10 7.11
C VAL A 40 -2.15 -16.48 7.23
N ALA A 41 -1.93 -15.31 6.60
CA ALA A 41 -0.73 -14.52 6.83
C ALA A 41 -1.00 -13.02 6.71
N VAL A 42 -0.27 -12.24 7.50
CA VAL A 42 -0.20 -10.78 7.44
C VAL A 42 1.25 -10.36 7.54
N ARG A 43 1.75 -9.62 6.55
CA ARG A 43 3.12 -9.11 6.50
C ARG A 43 3.14 -7.60 6.41
N ASP A 44 3.77 -6.95 7.39
CA ASP A 44 4.09 -5.52 7.36
C ASP A 44 5.22 -5.28 6.36
N LEU A 45 4.91 -4.58 5.27
CA LEU A 45 5.85 -4.27 4.20
C LEU A 45 6.79 -3.11 4.58
N ASN A 46 6.42 -2.28 5.56
CA ASN A 46 7.23 -1.16 6.03
C ASN A 46 8.29 -1.63 7.05
N ARG A 47 7.92 -2.58 7.93
CA ARG A 47 8.79 -3.07 9.01
C ARG A 47 9.39 -4.45 8.75
N GLY A 48 8.89 -5.19 7.76
CA GLY A 48 9.32 -6.55 7.44
C GLY A 48 8.85 -7.61 8.43
N ILE A 49 7.93 -7.28 9.34
CA ILE A 49 7.39 -8.20 10.36
C ILE A 49 6.28 -9.03 9.71
N GLY A 50 6.30 -10.35 9.89
CA GLY A 50 5.31 -11.26 9.33
C GLY A 50 4.66 -12.15 10.39
N TYR A 51 3.35 -12.25 10.34
CA TYR A 51 2.54 -13.20 11.09
C TYR A 51 2.02 -14.24 10.10
N GLN A 52 2.27 -15.53 10.37
CA GLN A 52 1.83 -16.61 9.51
C GLN A 52 1.36 -17.79 10.37
N LEU A 53 0.22 -18.35 10.01
CA LEU A 53 -0.25 -19.61 10.58
C LEU A 53 0.64 -20.75 10.05
N ARG A 54 1.22 -21.55 10.94
CA ARG A 54 1.97 -22.76 10.55
C ARG A 54 0.94 -23.79 10.06
N ASP A 55 1.20 -24.43 8.92
CA ASP A 55 0.35 -25.45 8.26
C ASP A 55 -0.77 -24.96 7.33
N VAL A 56 -0.47 -23.98 6.48
CA VAL A 56 -1.40 -23.48 5.47
C VAL A 56 -1.08 -24.07 4.09
N PRO A 57 -2.04 -24.73 3.40
CA PRO A 57 -1.88 -25.20 2.03
C PRO A 57 -1.76 -24.02 1.06
N ARG A 58 -0.61 -23.90 0.38
CA ARG A 58 -0.26 -22.74 -0.48
C ARG A 58 -0.96 -22.74 -1.85
N ASP A 59 -1.61 -23.82 -2.23
CA ASP A 59 -2.28 -23.99 -3.53
C ASP A 59 -3.66 -23.32 -3.60
N GLN A 60 -4.20 -22.88 -2.46
CA GLN A 60 -5.53 -22.28 -2.35
C GLN A 60 -5.50 -20.93 -1.63
N VAL A 61 -4.42 -20.16 -1.77
CA VAL A 61 -4.33 -18.84 -1.15
C VAL A 61 -4.35 -17.71 -2.18
N ASP A 62 -5.11 -16.67 -1.88
CA ASP A 62 -5.10 -15.40 -2.59
C ASP A 62 -4.35 -14.36 -1.73
N THR A 63 -3.50 -13.55 -2.37
CA THR A 63 -2.70 -12.52 -1.67
C THR A 63 -3.05 -11.13 -2.21
N TRP A 64 -3.29 -10.18 -1.32
CA TRP A 64 -3.66 -8.81 -1.67
C TRP A 64 -3.00 -7.80 -0.73
N ARG A 65 -2.96 -6.53 -1.14
CA ARG A 65 -2.32 -5.44 -0.39
C ARG A 65 -3.35 -4.53 0.25
N ALA A 66 -3.04 -4.06 1.45
CA ALA A 66 -3.88 -3.16 2.20
C ALA A 66 -3.04 -2.11 2.94
N GLN A 67 -3.70 -1.06 3.40
CA GLN A 67 -3.16 -0.08 4.32
C GLN A 67 -3.86 -0.19 5.67
N VAL A 68 -3.08 -0.24 6.76
CA VAL A 68 -3.63 -0.26 8.12
C VAL A 68 -4.25 1.09 8.43
N ARG A 69 -5.53 1.09 8.81
CA ARG A 69 -6.25 2.28 9.29
C ARG A 69 -6.17 2.36 10.81
N ASP A 70 -6.36 1.24 11.48
CA ASP A 70 -6.34 1.15 12.93
C ASP A 70 -5.84 -0.22 13.39
N CYS A 71 -5.23 -0.26 14.57
CA CYS A 71 -4.72 -1.45 15.21
C CYS A 71 -5.03 -1.39 16.70
N SER A 72 -5.84 -2.32 17.19
CA SER A 72 -6.10 -2.48 18.61
C SER A 72 -5.53 -3.81 19.11
N VAL A 73 -4.85 -3.76 20.26
CA VAL A 73 -4.37 -4.95 20.97
C VAL A 73 -5.12 -5.02 22.28
N VAL A 74 -5.89 -6.09 22.47
CA VAL A 74 -6.68 -6.32 23.67
C VAL A 74 -6.11 -7.54 24.37
N ASP A 75 -5.76 -7.40 25.65
CA ASP A 75 -5.38 -8.56 26.45
C ASP A 75 -6.64 -9.32 26.86
N THR A 76 -6.68 -10.62 26.58
CA THR A 76 -7.84 -11.47 26.90
C THR A 76 -7.40 -12.59 27.83
N ALA A 77 -8.36 -13.27 28.48
CA ALA A 77 -8.06 -14.43 29.32
C ALA A 77 -7.32 -15.56 28.56
N CYS A 78 -7.43 -15.59 27.23
CA CYS A 78 -6.74 -16.55 26.36
C CYS A 78 -5.43 -16.01 25.76
N GLY A 79 -4.97 -14.84 26.20
CA GLY A 79 -3.78 -14.14 25.69
C GLY A 79 -4.12 -12.90 24.84
N PRO A 80 -3.10 -12.19 24.36
CA PRO A 80 -3.28 -10.94 23.64
C PRO A 80 -3.88 -11.17 22.24
N ARG A 81 -4.96 -10.46 21.94
CA ARG A 81 -5.65 -10.47 20.64
C ARG A 81 -5.39 -9.16 19.91
N THR A 82 -4.90 -9.25 18.68
CA THR A 82 -4.68 -8.08 17.81
C THR A 82 -5.78 -8.01 16.77
N THR A 83 -6.44 -6.87 16.68
CA THR A 83 -7.46 -6.57 15.66
C THR A 83 -6.92 -5.47 14.76
N LEU A 84 -6.83 -5.76 13.46
CA LEU A 84 -6.37 -4.82 12.44
C LEU A 84 -7.55 -4.39 11.57
N THR A 85 -7.79 -3.09 11.49
CA THR A 85 -8.69 -2.50 10.52
C THR A 85 -7.87 -2.04 9.33
N VAL A 86 -8.12 -2.63 8.16
CA VAL A 86 -7.35 -2.37 6.94
C VAL A 86 -8.25 -1.84 5.83
N MET A 87 -7.68 -1.04 4.94
CA MET A 87 -8.30 -0.59 3.71
C MET A 87 -7.58 -1.24 2.54
N ALA A 88 -8.30 -1.98 1.70
CA ALA A 88 -7.72 -2.59 0.51
C ALA A 88 -7.09 -1.52 -0.40
N VAL A 89 -5.90 -1.79 -0.91
CA VAL A 89 -5.23 -0.93 -1.88
C VAL A 89 -5.38 -1.60 -3.24
N ASP A 90 -6.22 -1.02 -4.09
CA ASP A 90 -6.30 -1.45 -5.48
C ASP A 90 -4.99 -1.07 -6.19
N ALA A 91 -4.19 -2.09 -6.49
CA ALA A 91 -2.91 -1.94 -7.17
C ALA A 91 -3.07 -1.30 -8.56
N ARG A 92 -4.21 -1.52 -9.22
CA ARG A 92 -4.50 -0.94 -10.54
C ARG A 92 -4.75 0.56 -10.45
N GLN A 93 -5.52 0.98 -9.46
CA GLN A 93 -5.81 2.39 -9.22
C GLN A 93 -4.54 3.14 -8.80
N SER A 94 -3.75 2.57 -7.89
CA SER A 94 -2.49 3.17 -7.44
C SER A 94 -1.47 3.37 -8.56
N ALA A 95 -1.43 2.49 -9.56
CA ALA A 95 -0.51 2.62 -10.69
C ALA A 95 -0.95 3.71 -11.67
N ALA A 96 -2.25 3.83 -11.93
CA ALA A 96 -2.80 4.87 -12.79
C ALA A 96 -2.60 6.27 -12.19
N ASP A 97 -2.83 6.41 -10.88
CA ASP A 97 -2.61 7.66 -10.15
C ASP A 97 -1.13 8.08 -10.20
N ALA A 98 -0.22 7.14 -9.94
CA ALA A 98 1.22 7.41 -10.01
C ALA A 98 1.69 7.83 -11.41
N LEU A 99 1.12 7.23 -12.47
CA LEU A 99 1.43 7.62 -13.85
C LEU A 99 0.91 9.03 -14.17
N SER A 100 -0.32 9.33 -13.75
CA SER A 100 -0.94 10.64 -13.92
C SER A 100 -0.14 11.74 -13.21
N GLU A 101 0.32 11.48 -11.99
CA GLU A 101 1.16 12.42 -11.23
C GLU A 101 2.52 12.65 -11.90
N ALA A 102 3.14 11.60 -12.46
CA ALA A 102 4.39 11.71 -13.19
C ALA A 102 4.24 12.57 -14.46
N ASP A 103 3.16 12.38 -15.22
CA ASP A 103 2.84 13.19 -16.40
C ASP A 103 2.62 14.65 -16.03
N ALA A 104 1.91 14.92 -14.93
CA ALA A 104 1.72 16.28 -14.42
C ALA A 104 3.04 16.95 -14.04
N ALA A 105 3.95 16.22 -13.37
CA ALA A 105 5.28 16.72 -13.02
C ALA A 105 6.13 17.02 -14.26
N ALA A 106 6.06 16.17 -15.29
CA ALA A 106 6.76 16.38 -16.56
C ALA A 106 6.27 17.66 -17.27
N LEU A 107 4.96 17.88 -17.30
CA LEU A 107 4.37 19.09 -17.86
C LEU A 107 4.78 20.35 -17.08
N ALA A 108 4.81 20.27 -15.74
CA ALA A 108 5.27 21.38 -14.91
C ALA A 108 6.75 21.72 -15.15
N ALA A 109 7.62 20.70 -15.26
CA ALA A 109 9.03 20.90 -15.57
C ALA A 109 9.23 21.53 -16.96
N LYS A 110 8.45 21.09 -17.95
CA LYS A 110 8.46 21.69 -19.30
C LYS A 110 8.03 23.17 -19.26
N ALA A 111 6.94 23.48 -18.56
CA ALA A 111 6.46 24.85 -18.41
C ALA A 111 7.51 25.77 -17.76
N GLU A 112 8.26 25.26 -16.76
CA GLU A 112 9.34 26.03 -16.14
C GLU A 112 10.55 26.20 -17.07
N SER A 113 10.91 25.15 -17.84
CA SER A 113 11.94 25.24 -18.87
C SER A 113 11.60 26.28 -19.94
N ASP A 114 10.34 26.34 -20.37
CA ASP A 114 9.87 27.32 -21.36
C ASP A 114 9.95 28.75 -20.81
N ARG A 115 9.73 28.96 -19.51
CA ARG A 115 9.88 30.27 -18.85
C ARG A 115 11.33 30.75 -18.82
N TRP A 116 12.28 29.83 -18.64
CA TRP A 116 13.67 30.20 -18.49
C TRP A 116 14.32 30.58 -19.83
N GLY A 117 13.70 30.19 -20.94
CA GLY A 117 14.13 30.56 -22.29
C GLY A 117 15.47 29.93 -22.62
N GLY A 118 15.46 28.94 -23.53
CA GLY A 118 16.68 28.45 -24.16
C GLY A 118 17.49 29.60 -24.78
N THR A 119 18.77 29.35 -25.06
CA THR A 119 19.84 30.22 -25.57
C THR A 119 19.52 31.21 -26.72
N ASP A 120 18.28 31.25 -27.21
CA ASP A 120 17.76 32.15 -28.25
C ASP A 120 17.42 33.57 -27.77
N ARG A 121 17.63 33.92 -26.50
CA ARG A 121 17.56 35.32 -26.10
C ARG A 121 18.69 36.08 -26.82
N PRO A 122 18.38 37.04 -27.73
CA PRO A 122 19.42 37.76 -28.45
C PRO A 122 20.30 38.46 -27.42
N GLN A 123 21.59 38.11 -27.40
CA GLN A 123 22.55 38.70 -26.48
C GLN A 123 22.66 40.18 -26.82
N THR A 124 22.37 41.05 -25.83
CA THR A 124 22.54 42.50 -25.99
C THR A 124 24.00 42.77 -26.36
N PRO A 125 24.30 43.38 -27.52
CA PRO A 125 25.67 43.65 -27.90
C PRO A 125 26.32 44.55 -26.83
N PRO A 126 27.59 44.30 -26.46
CA PRO A 126 28.25 45.09 -25.43
C PRO A 126 28.26 46.57 -25.83
N PRO A 127 28.08 47.49 -24.86
CA PRO A 127 28.06 48.92 -25.15
C PRO A 127 29.39 49.33 -25.81
N LYS A 128 29.28 50.09 -26.89
CA LYS A 128 30.43 50.53 -27.70
C LYS A 128 31.36 51.36 -26.82
N ARG A 129 32.51 50.80 -26.46
CA ARG A 129 33.55 51.51 -25.72
C ARG A 129 34.31 52.36 -26.72
N PHE A 130 34.25 53.67 -26.56
CA PHE A 130 35.14 54.60 -27.24
C PHE A 130 36.34 54.81 -26.32
N TRP A 131 37.51 54.42 -26.80
CA TRP A 131 38.82 54.79 -26.25
C TRP A 131 39.35 55.97 -27.04
#